data_AF-A0A915K880-F1
#
_entry.id   AF-A0A915K880-F1
#
_cell.length_a   1.000
_cell.length_b   1.000
_cell.length_c   1.000
_cell.angle_alpha   90.00
_cell.angle_beta   90.00
_cell.angle_gamma   90.00
#
_symmetry.space_group_name_H-M   'P 1'
#
loop_
_entity.id
_entity.type
_entity.pdbx_description
1 polymer ?
#
loop_
_entity_poly.entity_id
_entity_poly.type
_entity_poly.pdbx_seq_one_letter_code
_entity_poly.pdbx_strand_id
1 'polypeptide(L)'
;MYILLCTDAINQFDGGIRQVYGPQATAGIFATYPQDYLSIGGGWIDQIVGTAVLTQLVFAVTDPRNHAVPKFLIPLLVGLVVTLIGLSLGFNCGFAINPARDLGPRIFTAMAGYGAEVFT
;
A
#
# COMPACT_ATOMS: atom_id res chain seq x y z
N MET A 1 13.76 9.53 8.41
CA MET A 1 14.24 10.15 7.14
C MET A 1 13.09 10.57 6.22
N TYR A 2 12.09 9.71 5.97
CA TYR A 2 10.96 10.04 5.07
C TYR A 2 10.01 11.13 5.57
N ILE A 3 9.59 11.12 6.84
CA ILE A 3 8.67 12.16 7.34
C ILE A 3 9.33 13.54 7.36
N LEU A 4 10.64 13.62 7.60
CA LEU A 4 11.39 14.88 7.60
C LEU A 4 11.34 15.59 6.24
N LEU A 5 11.27 14.83 5.15
CA LEU A 5 11.16 15.37 3.79
C LEU A 5 9.78 15.99 3.51
N CYS A 6 8.73 15.45 4.10
CA CYS A 6 7.35 15.92 3.88
C CYS A 6 6.79 16.70 5.08
N THR A 7 7.56 16.94 6.14
CA THR A 7 7.05 17.50 7.40
C THR A 7 6.38 18.85 7.18
N ASP A 8 7.01 19.73 6.40
CA ASP A 8 6.47 21.05 6.11
C ASP A 8 5.15 20.96 5.30
N ALA A 9 5.10 20.09 4.29
CA ALA A 9 3.90 19.88 3.49
C ALA A 9 2.75 19.26 4.30
N ILE A 10 3.05 18.26 5.14
CA ILE A 10 2.06 17.60 5.99
C ILE A 10 1.55 18.60 7.03
N ASN A 11 2.43 19.35 7.71
CA ASN A 11 2.06 20.38 8.68
C ASN A 11 1.19 21.48 8.07
N GLN A 12 1.52 21.91 6.85
CA GLN A 12 0.73 22.92 6.13
C GLN A 12 -0.68 22.40 5.80
N PHE A 13 -0.83 21.11 5.52
CA PHE A 13 -2.11 20.51 5.14
C PHE A 13 -2.99 20.13 6.35
N ASP A 14 -2.40 19.50 7.37
CA ASP A 14 -3.10 18.97 8.55
C ASP A 14 -3.11 19.94 9.75
N GLY A 15 -2.46 21.10 9.61
CA GLY A 15 -2.36 22.12 10.68
C GLY A 15 -1.49 21.68 11.85
N GLY A 16 -0.63 20.67 11.66
CA GLY A 16 0.18 20.05 12.71
C GLY A 16 -0.55 18.97 13.50
N ILE A 17 -1.80 18.65 13.16
CA ILE A 17 -2.61 17.63 13.84
C ILE A 17 -2.65 16.37 12.99
N ARG A 18 -2.02 15.30 13.48
CA ARG A 18 -1.92 14.02 12.77
C ARG A 18 -3.25 13.27 12.80
N GLN A 19 -3.88 13.13 11.64
CA GLN A 19 -5.21 12.53 11.49
C GLN A 19 -5.13 11.25 10.64
N VAL A 20 -5.82 10.19 11.08
CA VAL A 20 -5.95 8.93 10.33
C VAL A 20 -7.08 8.99 9.32
N TYR A 21 -8.22 9.56 9.73
CA TYR A 21 -9.44 9.68 8.95
C TYR A 21 -9.86 11.16 8.78
N GLY A 22 -10.75 11.42 7.83
CA GLY A 22 -11.29 12.77 7.57
C GLY A 22 -10.58 13.54 6.45
N PRO A 23 -11.03 14.78 6.17
CA PRO A 23 -10.60 15.55 5.01
C PRO A 23 -9.14 15.99 5.04
N GLN A 24 -8.53 16.00 6.24
CA GLN A 24 -7.13 16.33 6.46
C GLN A 24 -6.30 15.11 6.87
N ALA A 25 -6.80 13.90 6.62
CA ALA A 25 -6.09 12.66 6.90
C ALA A 25 -4.77 12.58 6.11
N THR A 26 -3.69 12.23 6.81
CA THR A 26 -2.36 12.09 6.21
C THR A 26 -1.72 10.73 6.50
N ALA A 27 -2.33 9.89 7.35
CA ALA A 27 -1.83 8.54 7.63
C ALA A 27 -1.78 7.66 6.37
N GLY A 28 -2.71 7.87 5.43
CA GLY A 28 -2.80 7.16 4.14
C GLY A 28 -1.59 7.33 3.22
N ILE A 29 -0.70 8.30 3.50
CA ILE A 29 0.59 8.43 2.79
C ILE A 29 1.50 7.23 3.11
N PHE A 30 1.37 6.66 4.31
CA PHE A 30 2.30 5.67 4.84
C PHE A 30 1.76 4.24 4.76
N ALA A 31 0.51 4.04 5.16
CA ALA A 31 -0.18 2.75 5.17
C ALA A 31 -1.52 2.84 4.44
N THR A 32 -2.15 1.70 4.15
CA THR A 32 -3.45 1.70 3.46
C THR A 32 -4.60 1.76 4.45
N TYR A 33 -5.75 2.28 4.04
CA TYR A 33 -6.96 2.26 4.86
C TYR A 33 -8.14 1.87 3.97
N PRO A 34 -9.06 1.02 4.45
CA PRO A 34 -10.22 0.60 3.68
C PRO A 34 -11.16 1.79 3.43
N GLN A 35 -11.88 1.76 2.32
CA GLN A 35 -12.98 2.69 2.10
C GLN A 35 -14.12 2.43 3.10
N ASP A 36 -14.87 3.46 3.45
CA ASP A 36 -15.94 3.41 4.46
C ASP A 36 -17.02 2.34 4.17
N TYR A 37 -17.25 2.03 2.89
CA TYR A 37 -18.24 1.04 2.47
C TYR A 37 -17.74 -0.41 2.54
N LEU A 38 -16.43 -0.63 2.76
CA LEU A 38 -15.81 -1.95 2.66
C LEU A 38 -15.94 -2.73 3.97
N SER A 39 -16.55 -3.91 3.92
CA SER A 39 -16.59 -4.81 5.06
C SER A 39 -15.24 -5.47 5.32
N ILE A 40 -14.97 -5.89 6.57
CA ILE A 40 -13.76 -6.64 6.93
C ILE A 40 -13.61 -7.90 6.08
N GLY A 41 -14.70 -8.65 5.87
CA GLY A 41 -14.70 -9.85 5.02
C GLY A 41 -14.39 -9.53 3.55
N GLY A 42 -14.92 -8.41 3.04
CA GLY A 42 -14.60 -7.92 1.70
C GLY A 42 -13.13 -7.55 1.55
N GLY A 43 -12.57 -6.81 2.51
CA GLY A 43 -11.14 -6.45 2.52
C GLY A 43 -10.21 -7.66 2.65
N TRP A 44 -10.61 -8.68 3.42
CA TRP A 44 -9.86 -9.93 3.51
C TRP A 44 -9.75 -10.65 2.17
N ILE A 45 -10.88 -10.80 1.47
CA ILE A 45 -10.91 -11.44 0.14
C ILE A 45 -10.13 -10.60 -0.88
N ASP A 46 -10.31 -9.28 -0.86
CA ASP A 46 -9.61 -8.33 -1.72
C ASP A 46 -8.08 -8.49 -1.61
N GLN A 47 -7.54 -8.56 -0.39
CA GLN A 47 -6.11 -8.70 -0.17
C GLN A 47 -5.58 -10.11 -0.49
N ILE A 48 -6.37 -11.17 -0.27
CA ILE A 48 -6.01 -12.51 -0.73
C ILE A 48 -5.89 -12.53 -2.26
N VAL A 49 -6.90 -12.03 -2.97
CA VAL A 49 -6.94 -12.04 -4.43
C VAL A 49 -5.82 -11.17 -5.01
N GLY A 50 -5.63 -9.95 -4.50
CA GLY A 50 -4.56 -9.06 -4.95
C GLY A 50 -3.16 -9.67 -4.76
N THR A 51 -2.92 -10.32 -3.62
CA THR A 51 -1.64 -10.99 -3.35
C THR A 51 -1.44 -12.24 -4.20
N ALA A 52 -2.50 -13.01 -4.45
CA ALA A 52 -2.47 -14.16 -5.36
C ALA A 52 -2.14 -13.73 -6.80
N VAL A 53 -2.74 -12.65 -7.28
CA VAL A 53 -2.45 -12.09 -8.61
C VAL A 53 -0.99 -11.61 -8.69
N LEU A 54 -0.51 -10.88 -7.66
CA LEU A 54 0.89 -10.45 -7.59
C LEU A 54 1.86 -11.65 -7.70
N THR A 55 1.68 -12.64 -6.85
CA THR A 55 2.56 -13.81 -6.80
C THR A 55 2.52 -14.63 -8.09
N GLN A 56 1.33 -14.83 -8.66
CA GLN A 56 1.16 -15.53 -9.94
C GLN A 56 1.90 -14.81 -11.08
N LEU A 57 1.75 -13.49 -11.20
CA LEU A 57 2.37 -12.73 -12.30
C LEU A 57 3.88 -12.57 -12.11
N VAL A 58 4.36 -12.43 -10.88
CA VAL A 58 5.80 -12.47 -10.59
C VAL A 58 6.37 -13.81 -11.03
N PHE A 59 5.75 -14.93 -10.66
CA PHE A 59 6.20 -16.24 -11.13
C PHE A 59 6.12 -16.38 -12.64
N ALA A 60 5.06 -15.90 -13.28
CA ALA A 60 4.93 -15.93 -14.74
C ALA A 60 6.10 -15.23 -15.45
N VAL A 61 6.63 -14.14 -14.89
CA VAL A 61 7.76 -13.37 -15.46
C VAL A 61 9.11 -13.99 -15.10
N THR A 62 9.25 -14.62 -13.93
CA THR A 62 10.54 -15.11 -13.42
C THR A 62 10.80 -16.60 -13.67
N ASP A 63 9.77 -17.39 -13.95
CA ASP A 63 9.90 -18.84 -14.10
C ASP A 63 10.60 -19.18 -15.44
N PRO A 64 11.78 -19.84 -15.40
CA PRO A 64 12.52 -20.20 -16.62
C PRO A 64 11.80 -21.23 -17.50
N ARG A 65 10.73 -21.85 -17.01
CA ARG A 65 9.87 -22.78 -17.78
C ARG A 65 8.85 -22.05 -18.64
N ASN A 66 8.64 -20.75 -18.43
CA ASN A 66 7.77 -19.91 -19.26
C ASN A 66 8.57 -19.24 -20.39
N HIS A 67 7.92 -18.37 -21.17
CA HIS A 67 8.59 -17.57 -22.20
C HIS A 67 9.76 -16.78 -21.62
N ALA A 68 10.91 -16.86 -22.30
CA ALA A 68 12.13 -16.21 -21.85
C ALA A 68 11.97 -14.68 -21.87
N VAL A 69 11.97 -14.09 -20.68
CA VAL A 69 12.08 -12.64 -20.48
C VAL A 69 13.56 -12.28 -20.30
N PRO A 70 14.09 -11.28 -21.03
CA PRO A 70 15.43 -10.77 -20.77
C PRO A 70 15.58 -10.32 -19.31
N LYS A 71 16.61 -10.82 -18.61
CA LYS A 71 16.76 -10.61 -17.15
C LYS A 71 16.71 -9.15 -16.70
N PHE A 72 17.23 -8.24 -17.54
CA PHE A 72 17.22 -6.80 -17.26
C PHE A 72 15.82 -6.16 -17.31
N LEU A 73 14.84 -6.80 -17.94
CA LEU A 73 13.45 -6.33 -18.01
C LEU A 73 12.59 -6.82 -16.83
N ILE A 74 13.02 -7.84 -16.08
CA ILE A 74 12.24 -8.41 -14.99
C ILE A 74 11.81 -7.34 -13.96
N PRO A 75 12.69 -6.46 -13.46
CA PRO A 75 12.28 -5.44 -12.48
C PRO A 75 11.23 -4.47 -13.03
N LEU A 76 11.33 -4.09 -14.31
CA LEU A 76 10.36 -3.23 -14.97
C LEU A 76 8.98 -3.92 -15.04
N LEU A 77 8.95 -5.18 -15.47
CA LEU A 77 7.71 -5.95 -15.59
C LEU A 77 7.06 -6.20 -14.22
N VAL A 78 7.84 -6.52 -13.19
CA VAL A 78 7.32 -6.64 -11.82
C VAL A 78 6.76 -5.30 -11.32
N GLY A 79 7.43 -4.18 -11.62
CA GLY A 79 6.90 -2.85 -11.33
C GLY A 79 5.55 -2.59 -12.01
N LEU A 80 5.44 -2.92 -13.29
CA LEU A 80 4.19 -2.80 -14.05
C LEU A 80 3.08 -3.70 -13.50
N VAL A 81 3.40 -4.91 -13.02
CA VAL A 81 2.43 -5.78 -12.32
C VAL A 81 1.87 -5.08 -11.09
N VAL A 82 2.73 -4.52 -10.24
CA VAL A 82 2.27 -3.79 -9.04
C VAL A 82 1.44 -2.57 -9.43
N THR A 83 1.84 -1.82 -10.47
CA THR A 83 1.06 -0.69 -11.00
C THR A 83 -0.32 -1.12 -11.47
N LEU A 84 -0.41 -2.21 -12.23
CA LEU A 84 -1.69 -2.74 -12.73
C LEU A 84 -2.60 -3.18 -11.59
N ILE A 85 -2.06 -3.82 -10.55
CA ILE A 85 -2.83 -4.18 -9.36
C ILE A 85 -3.35 -2.92 -8.66
N GLY A 86 -2.51 -1.88 -8.51
CA GLY A 86 -2.95 -0.61 -7.92
C GLY A 86 -4.08 0.06 -8.72
N LEU A 87 -4.00 0.04 -10.04
CA LEU A 87 -5.02 0.64 -10.92
C LEU A 87 -6.33 -0.16 -11.00
N SER A 88 -6.27 -1.49 -10.86
CA SER A 88 -7.43 -2.38 -11.07
C SER A 88 -8.09 -2.89 -9.80
N LEU A 89 -7.30 -3.15 -8.76
CA LEU A 89 -7.73 -3.75 -7.48
C LEU A 89 -7.48 -2.83 -6.28
N GLY A 90 -6.85 -1.68 -6.49
CA GLY A 90 -6.44 -0.80 -5.40
C GLY A 90 -7.54 -0.01 -4.71
N PHE A 91 -8.71 0.14 -5.33
CA PHE A 91 -9.72 1.10 -4.88
C PHE A 91 -10.33 0.76 -3.50
N ASN A 92 -10.55 -0.52 -3.20
CA ASN A 92 -11.23 -0.94 -1.97
C ASN A 92 -10.41 -0.64 -0.70
N CYS A 93 -9.15 -1.06 -0.66
CA CYS A 93 -8.30 -0.89 0.53
C CYS A 93 -6.82 -0.66 0.23
N GLY A 94 -6.52 -0.08 -0.94
CA GLY A 94 -5.21 0.48 -1.23
C GLY A 94 -4.14 -0.53 -1.63
N PHE A 95 -4.53 -1.73 -2.10
CA PHE A 95 -3.62 -2.77 -2.62
C PHE A 95 -2.40 -3.01 -1.72
N ALA A 96 -2.60 -3.20 -0.40
CA ALA A 96 -1.48 -3.36 0.53
C ALA A 96 -0.55 -4.51 0.09
N ILE A 97 -1.11 -5.68 -0.22
CA ILE A 97 -0.52 -6.90 -0.86
C ILE A 97 0.85 -7.37 -0.33
N ASN A 98 1.33 -6.76 0.75
CA ASN A 98 2.62 -6.96 1.37
C ASN A 98 2.54 -6.50 2.83
N PRO A 99 2.63 -7.43 3.81
CA PRO A 99 2.57 -7.09 5.23
C PRO A 99 3.64 -6.08 5.68
N ALA A 100 4.87 -6.14 5.13
CA ALA A 100 5.94 -5.22 5.51
C ALA A 100 5.70 -3.80 4.99
N ARG A 101 5.07 -3.65 3.82
CA ARG A 101 4.71 -2.36 3.20
C ARG A 101 3.63 -1.63 3.97
N ASP A 102 2.89 -2.34 4.82
CA ASP A 102 1.73 -1.79 5.53
C ASP A 102 1.97 -1.73 7.05
N LEU A 103 2.37 -2.83 7.69
CA LEU A 103 2.56 -2.90 9.14
C LEU A 103 3.73 -2.01 9.63
N GLY A 104 4.87 -2.04 8.93
CA GLY A 104 6.04 -1.24 9.31
C GLY A 104 5.72 0.26 9.34
N PRO A 105 5.15 0.82 8.25
CA PRO A 105 4.69 2.20 8.24
C PRO A 105 3.62 2.52 9.28
N ARG A 106 2.68 1.62 9.60
CA ARG A 106 1.71 1.84 10.70
C ARG A 106 2.37 1.98 12.05
N ILE A 107 3.32 1.10 12.38
CA ILE A 107 4.06 1.19 13.64
C ILE A 107 4.80 2.53 13.72
N PHE A 108 5.41 2.94 12.61
CA PHE A 108 6.05 4.25 12.51
C PHE A 108 5.07 5.40 12.74
N THR A 109 3.92 5.44 12.06
CA THR A 109 2.94 6.53 12.21
C THR A 109 2.31 6.56 13.60
N ALA A 110 2.09 5.40 14.22
CA ALA A 110 1.64 5.33 15.62
C ALA A 110 2.59 6.10 16.56
N MET A 111 3.90 5.96 16.35
CA MET A 111 4.94 6.66 17.12
C MET A 111 5.14 8.12 16.69
N ALA A 112 4.77 8.47 15.45
CA ALA A 112 4.97 9.80 14.87
C ALA A 112 3.82 10.79 15.14
N GLY A 113 2.92 10.46 16.07
CA GLY A 113 1.86 11.35 16.55
C GLY A 113 0.45 11.01 16.07
N TYR A 114 0.27 10.01 15.21
CA TYR A 114 -1.07 9.55 14.80
C TYR A 114 -1.74 8.66 15.87
N GLY A 115 -0.97 8.12 16.82
CA GLY A 115 -1.50 7.31 17.91
C GLY A 115 -2.00 5.93 17.47
N ALA A 116 -2.77 5.27 18.34
CA ALA A 116 -3.22 3.89 18.13
C ALA A 116 -4.33 3.75 17.06
N GLU A 117 -4.95 4.86 16.65
CA GLU A 117 -6.00 4.90 15.61
C GLU A 117 -5.50 4.38 14.25
N VAL A 118 -4.18 4.32 14.02
CA VAL A 118 -3.63 3.74 12.79
C VAL A 118 -3.91 2.24 12.62
N PHE A 119 -4.40 1.56 13.67
CA PHE A 119 -4.75 0.14 13.69
C PHE A 119 -6.27 -0.13 13.75
N THR A 120 -7.09 0.91 13.67
CA THR A 120 -8.56 0.80 13.70
C THR A 120 -9.15 0.91 12.32
#